data_AF-A0A7J4V4Y1-F1
#
_entry.id   AF-A0A7J4V4Y1-F1
#
_cell.length_a   1.000
_cell.length_b   1.000
_cell.length_c   1.000
_cell.angle_alpha   90.00
_cell.angle_beta   90.00
_cell.angle_gamma   90.00
#
_symmetry.space_group_name_H-M   'P 1'
#
loop_
_entity.id
_entity.type
_entity.pdbx_description
1 polymer ?
#
loop_
_entity_poly.entity_id
_entity_poly.type
_entity_poly.pdbx_seq_one_letter_code
_entity_poly.pdbx_strand_id
1 'polypeptide(L)'
;MDKLAERLDHMQLFMGQFGYGDAQRQFTVRPLSTEEKRVFVAIYASEDAKGHVTYADISKALLMDIQLVSGYVASLIEKGVPVVKRYVNDIAYLRLDQHFKQLQAKENLLCIDKAQKQLVQF
;
A
#
# COMPACT_ATOMS: atom_id res chain seq x y z
N MET A 1 -8.24 -31.85 25.86
CA MET A 1 -7.16 -31.85 24.87
C MET A 1 -7.26 -30.57 24.00
N ASP A 2 -7.67 -29.45 24.58
CA ASP A 2 -8.28 -28.35 23.81
C ASP A 2 -7.43 -27.07 23.77
N LYS A 3 -6.55 -26.88 24.75
CA LYS A 3 -5.66 -25.69 24.82
C LYS A 3 -4.61 -25.64 23.71
N LEU A 4 -4.28 -26.78 23.09
CA LEU A 4 -3.37 -26.82 21.94
C LEU A 4 -4.08 -26.44 20.64
N ALA A 5 -5.34 -26.84 20.48
CA ALA A 5 -6.18 -26.44 19.35
C ALA A 5 -6.45 -24.93 19.38
N GLU A 6 -6.80 -24.38 20.55
CA GLU A 6 -7.02 -22.94 20.72
C GLU A 6 -5.77 -22.10 20.39
N ARG A 7 -4.57 -22.60 20.70
CA ARG A 7 -3.29 -21.93 20.36
C ARG A 7 -2.99 -22.00 18.87
N LEU A 8 -3.32 -23.10 18.20
CA LEU A 8 -3.16 -23.26 16.75
C LEU A 8 -4.10 -22.35 15.98
N ASP A 9 -5.36 -22.23 16.41
CA ASP A 9 -6.32 -21.30 15.83
C ASP A 9 -5.87 -19.84 15.99
N HIS A 10 -5.34 -19.49 17.16
CA HIS A 10 -4.83 -18.15 17.42
C HIS A 10 -3.58 -17.82 16.59
N MET A 11 -2.73 -18.82 16.30
CA MET A 11 -1.60 -18.69 15.38
C MET A 11 -2.05 -18.57 13.94
N GLN A 12 -3.04 -19.34 13.49
CA GLN A 12 -3.60 -19.23 12.13
C GLN A 12 -4.27 -17.87 11.90
N LEU A 13 -4.97 -17.32 12.89
CA LEU A 13 -5.56 -15.98 12.81
C LEU A 13 -4.49 -14.89 12.71
N PHE A 14 -3.38 -15.04 13.45
CA PHE A 14 -2.23 -14.14 13.35
C PHE A 14 -1.55 -14.29 11.99
N MET A 15 -1.35 -15.52 11.50
CA MET A 15 -0.72 -15.78 10.19
C MET A 15 -1.55 -15.26 9.02
N GLY A 16 -2.89 -15.31 9.11
CA GLY A 16 -3.80 -14.69 8.15
C GLY A 16 -3.71 -13.16 8.12
N GLN A 17 -3.41 -12.51 9.25
CA GLN A 17 -3.11 -11.06 9.29
C GLN A 17 -1.73 -10.71 8.68
N PHE A 18 -0.80 -11.66 8.61
CA PHE A 18 0.52 -11.51 7.98
C PHE A 18 0.62 -12.14 6.56
N GLY A 19 -0.51 -12.56 5.98
CA GLY A 19 -0.57 -13.06 4.59
C GLY A 19 -0.08 -14.50 4.39
N TYR A 20 0.15 -15.26 5.47
CA TYR A 20 0.50 -16.69 5.39
C TYR A 20 -0.78 -17.54 5.40
N GLY A 21 -1.47 -17.58 4.26
CA GLY A 21 -2.66 -18.41 4.09
C GLY A 21 -3.37 -18.35 2.73
N ASP A 22 -2.92 -17.55 1.78
CA ASP A 22 -3.72 -17.31 0.57
C ASP A 22 -3.24 -18.12 -0.64
N ALA A 23 -4.14 -18.96 -1.14
CA ALA A 23 -4.21 -19.33 -2.54
C ALA A 23 -3.95 -18.10 -3.41
N GLN A 24 -2.95 -18.20 -4.30
CA GLN A 24 -2.55 -17.22 -5.33
C GLN A 24 -3.51 -16.03 -5.49
N ARG A 25 -3.38 -14.98 -4.66
CA ARG A 25 -4.13 -13.74 -4.86
C ARG A 25 -3.63 -13.10 -6.15
N GLN A 26 -4.42 -13.21 -7.22
CA GLN A 26 -4.13 -12.53 -8.48
C GLN A 26 -4.55 -11.07 -8.36
N PHE A 27 -3.60 -10.15 -8.53
CA PHE A 27 -3.88 -8.73 -8.60
C PHE A 27 -4.03 -8.31 -10.06
N THR A 28 -5.23 -7.87 -10.42
CA THR A 28 -5.49 -7.25 -11.73
C THR A 28 -5.57 -5.75 -11.54
N VAL A 29 -4.53 -5.03 -11.97
CA VAL A 29 -4.46 -3.57 -11.85
C VAL A 29 -4.69 -2.91 -13.21
N ARG A 30 -5.61 -1.93 -13.26
CA ARG A 30 -5.83 -1.11 -14.45
C ARG A 30 -4.68 -0.12 -14.65
N PRO A 31 -4.36 0.30 -15.89
CA PRO A 31 -3.28 1.25 -16.14
C PRO A 31 -3.38 2.54 -15.32
N LEU A 32 -2.28 2.88 -14.67
CA LEU A 32 -2.16 4.10 -13.86
C LEU A 32 -1.65 5.27 -14.69
N SER A 33 -2.18 6.47 -14.40
CA SER A 33 -1.67 7.74 -14.92
C SER A 33 -0.33 8.10 -14.27
N THR A 34 0.38 9.07 -14.83
CA THR A 34 1.66 9.55 -14.26
C THR A 34 1.51 10.03 -12.83
N GLU A 35 0.45 10.78 -12.52
CA GLU A 35 0.22 11.32 -11.18
C GLU A 35 -0.17 10.22 -10.17
N GLU A 36 -0.97 9.24 -10.60
CA GLU A 36 -1.28 8.07 -9.77
C GLU A 36 -0.01 7.26 -9.45
N LYS A 37 0.87 7.07 -10.43
CA LYS A 37 2.17 6.42 -10.21
C LYS A 37 3.03 7.22 -9.23
N ARG A 38 3.07 8.54 -9.33
CA ARG A 38 3.79 9.41 -8.38
C ARG A 38 3.25 9.26 -6.95
N VAL A 39 1.92 9.28 -6.78
CA VAL A 39 1.26 9.06 -5.49
C VAL A 39 1.58 7.66 -4.94
N PHE A 40 1.52 6.62 -5.78
CA PHE A 40 1.91 5.27 -5.38
C PHE A 40 3.36 5.22 -4.88
N VAL A 41 4.31 5.79 -5.63
CA VAL A 41 5.73 5.80 -5.24
C VAL A 41 5.93 6.58 -3.94
N ALA A 42 5.23 7.70 -3.75
CA ALA A 42 5.28 8.48 -2.52
C ALA A 42 4.80 7.67 -1.30
N ILE A 43 3.70 6.92 -1.43
CA ILE A 43 3.22 6.02 -0.38
C ILE A 43 4.26 4.94 -0.11
N TYR A 44 4.74 4.27 -1.17
CA TYR A 44 5.70 3.18 -1.06
C TYR A 44 6.98 3.61 -0.33
N ALA A 45 7.57 4.73 -0.74
CA ALA A 45 8.82 5.24 -0.17
C ALA A 45 8.62 5.78 1.25
N SER A 46 7.53 6.52 1.50
CA SER A 46 7.25 7.07 2.83
C SER A 46 6.95 5.98 3.85
N GLU A 47 6.27 4.92 3.43
CA GLU A 47 6.00 3.75 4.28
C GLU A 47 7.30 3.04 4.63
N ASP A 48 8.21 2.83 3.68
CA ASP A 48 9.51 2.20 3.94
C ASP A 48 10.38 3.05 4.88
N ALA A 49 10.32 4.38 4.77
CA ALA A 49 11.13 5.29 5.59
C ALA A 49 10.59 5.48 7.02
N LYS A 50 9.27 5.59 7.20
CA LYS A 50 8.64 5.97 8.48
C LYS A 50 7.72 4.90 9.08
N GLY A 51 7.39 3.86 8.33
CA GLY A 51 6.44 2.80 8.71
C GLY A 51 4.96 3.22 8.68
N HIS A 52 4.66 4.50 8.47
CA HIS A 52 3.30 5.03 8.41
C HIS A 52 3.26 6.26 7.52
N VAL A 53 2.16 6.42 6.79
CA VAL A 53 1.99 7.49 5.80
C VAL A 53 0.63 8.13 5.98
N THR A 54 0.56 9.45 6.04
CA THR A 54 -0.72 10.18 6.01
C THR A 54 -0.91 10.89 4.67
N TYR A 55 -2.13 11.33 4.38
CA TYR A 55 -2.37 12.21 3.22
C TYR A 55 -1.52 13.49 3.27
N ALA A 56 -1.27 14.03 4.47
CA ALA A 56 -0.43 15.20 4.66
C ALA A 56 1.04 14.93 4.32
N ASP A 57 1.55 13.73 4.63
CA ASP A 57 2.92 13.35 4.25
C ASP A 57 3.08 13.29 2.73
N ILE A 58 2.12 12.68 2.03
CA ILE A 58 2.14 12.56 0.56
C ILE A 58 1.97 13.93 -0.10
N SER A 59 1.05 14.74 0.41
CA SER A 59 0.83 16.12 -0.05
C SER A 59 2.11 16.95 0.03
N LYS A 60 2.83 16.89 1.16
CA LYS A 60 4.12 17.55 1.33
C LYS A 60 5.20 16.99 0.40
N ALA A 61 5.27 15.67 0.25
CA ALA A 61 6.27 15.02 -0.60
C ALA A 61 6.10 15.38 -2.09
N LEU A 62 4.86 15.52 -2.56
CA LEU A 62 4.54 15.77 -3.96
C LEU A 62 4.22 17.24 -4.29
N LEU A 63 4.19 18.11 -3.29
CA LEU A 63 3.73 19.50 -3.40
C LEU A 63 2.34 19.61 -4.04
N MET A 64 1.41 18.75 -3.59
CA MET A 64 0.04 18.67 -4.09
C MET A 64 -0.97 18.98 -2.98
N ASP A 65 -2.14 19.48 -3.36
CA ASP A 65 -3.25 19.66 -2.42
C ASP A 65 -3.74 18.32 -1.84
N ILE A 66 -4.12 18.32 -0.56
CA ILE A 66 -4.58 17.12 0.15
C ILE A 66 -5.83 16.50 -0.52
N GLN A 67 -6.74 17.32 -1.05
CA GLN A 67 -7.93 16.81 -1.76
C GLN A 67 -7.56 16.13 -3.08
N LEU A 68 -6.52 16.65 -3.76
CA LEU A 68 -6.04 16.03 -4.99
C LEU A 68 -5.38 14.68 -4.69
N VAL A 69 -4.55 14.63 -3.64
CA VAL A 69 -3.94 13.36 -3.17
C VAL A 69 -5.02 12.36 -2.77
N SER A 70 -6.04 12.78 -2.02
CA SER A 70 -7.12 11.87 -1.62
C SER A 70 -7.87 11.29 -2.82
N GLY A 71 -8.11 12.12 -3.85
CA GLY A 71 -8.66 11.71 -5.13
C GLY A 71 -7.78 10.67 -5.86
N TYR A 72 -6.46 10.90 -5.93
CA TYR A 72 -5.54 9.93 -6.53
C TYR A 72 -5.47 8.62 -5.76
N VAL A 73 -5.47 8.66 -4.42
CA VAL A 73 -5.52 7.45 -3.60
C VAL A 73 -6.83 6.68 -3.81
N ALA A 74 -7.96 7.38 -3.96
CA ALA A 74 -9.23 6.75 -4.31
C ALA A 74 -9.16 6.09 -5.70
N SER A 75 -8.59 6.78 -6.70
CA SER A 75 -8.38 6.23 -8.04
C SER A 75 -7.47 4.99 -8.04
N LEU A 76 -6.38 4.99 -7.26
CA LEU A 76 -5.51 3.82 -7.09
C LEU A 76 -6.29 2.59 -6.62
N ILE A 77 -7.12 2.77 -5.59
CA ILE A 77 -7.96 1.70 -5.05
C ILE A 77 -8.98 1.22 -6.09
N GLU A 78 -9.65 2.15 -6.76
CA GLU A 78 -10.60 1.84 -7.83
C GLU A 78 -9.93 1.05 -8.97
N LYS A 79 -8.66 1.33 -9.25
CA LYS A 79 -7.87 0.64 -10.28
C LYS A 79 -7.31 -0.70 -9.84
N GLY A 80 -7.56 -1.12 -8.60
CA GLY A 80 -7.16 -2.43 -8.09
C GLY A 80 -5.83 -2.42 -7.33
N VAL A 81 -5.29 -1.24 -6.99
CA VAL A 81 -4.13 -1.14 -6.10
C VAL A 81 -4.62 -1.28 -4.64
N PRO A 82 -4.17 -2.32 -3.91
CA PRO A 82 -4.63 -2.56 -2.55
C PRO A 82 -3.94 -1.60 -1.56
N VAL A 83 -4.65 -0.52 -1.22
CA VAL A 83 -4.24 0.45 -0.20
C VAL A 83 -5.02 0.20 1.09
N VAL A 84 -4.32 -0.11 2.17
CA VAL A 84 -4.88 -0.29 3.51
C VAL A 84 -5.01 1.06 4.20
N LYS A 85 -6.22 1.39 4.67
CA LYS A 85 -6.51 2.62 5.43
C LYS A 85 -6.81 2.28 6.89
N ARG A 86 -6.14 2.94 7.83
CA ARG A 86 -6.42 2.83 9.27
C ARG A 86 -6.58 4.23 9.86
N TYR A 87 -7.64 4.44 10.62
CA TYR A 87 -7.89 5.71 11.30
C TYR A 87 -7.42 5.64 12.74
N VAL A 88 -6.62 6.60 13.17
CA VAL A 88 -6.22 6.79 14.58
C VAL A 88 -6.39 8.26 14.90
N ASN A 89 -7.23 8.59 15.89
CA ASN A 89 -7.56 9.98 16.26
C ASN A 89 -7.99 10.84 15.05
N ASP A 90 -8.91 10.33 14.24
CA ASP A 90 -9.42 10.96 13.00
C ASP A 90 -8.37 11.20 11.89
N ILE A 91 -7.13 10.74 12.08
CA ILE A 91 -6.08 10.80 11.07
C ILE A 91 -6.04 9.48 10.30
N ALA A 92 -6.13 9.57 8.98
CA ALA A 92 -6.02 8.43 8.07
C ALA A 92 -4.55 8.08 7.81
N TYR A 93 -4.15 6.90 8.26
CA TYR A 93 -2.87 6.27 7.97
C TYR A 93 -3.04 5.27 6.82
N LEU A 94 -2.17 5.38 5.84
CA LEU A 94 -2.14 4.65 4.59
C LEU A 94 -0.95 3.69 4.60
N ARG A 95 -1.18 2.48 4.10
CA ARG A 95 -0.18 1.44 3.85
C ARG A 95 -0.51 0.71 2.57
N LEU A 96 0.48 0.10 1.92
CA LEU A 96 0.21 -0.80 0.81
C LEU A 96 0.11 -2.23 1.34
N ASP A 97 -0.70 -3.06 0.68
CA ASP A 97 -0.72 -4.48 0.99
C ASP A 97 0.68 -5.10 0.80
N GLN A 98 1.15 -5.85 1.81
CA GLN A 98 2.51 -6.36 1.83
C GLN A 98 2.78 -7.36 0.70
N HIS A 99 1.80 -8.20 0.37
CA HIS A 99 1.92 -9.16 -0.72
C HIS A 99 1.99 -8.43 -2.07
N PHE A 100 1.16 -7.40 -2.25
CA PHE A 100 1.21 -6.54 -3.43
C PHE A 100 2.55 -5.82 -3.58
N LYS A 101 3.12 -5.26 -2.49
CA LYS A 101 4.46 -4.63 -2.54
C LYS A 101 5.53 -5.60 -3.01
N GLN A 102 5.53 -6.83 -2.49
CA GLN A 102 6.49 -7.86 -2.87
C GLN A 102 6.36 -8.21 -4.36
N LEU A 103 5.14 -8.40 -4.85
CA LEU A 103 4.90 -8.65 -6.27
C LEU A 103 5.27 -7.45 -7.15
N GLN A 104 4.96 -6.23 -6.73
CA GLN A 104 5.37 -5.02 -7.44
C GLN A 104 6.90 -4.91 -7.54
N ALA A 105 7.64 -5.24 -6.49
CA ALA A 105 9.10 -5.23 -6.51
C ALA A 105 9.69 -6.33 -7.42
N LYS A 106 9.03 -7.48 -7.51
CA LYS A 106 9.48 -8.64 -8.29
C LYS A 106 9.09 -8.56 -9.77
N GLU A 107 7.86 -8.14 -10.07
CA GLU A 107 7.22 -8.26 -11.38
C GLU A 107 6.88 -6.90 -12.01
N ASN A 108 7.00 -5.80 -11.26
CA ASN A 108 6.68 -4.44 -11.71
C ASN A 108 5.26 -4.30 -12.30
N LEU A 109 4.25 -4.84 -11.61
CA LEU A 109 2.82 -4.82 -11.97
C LEU A 109 2.29 -3.45 -12.44
N LEU A 110 2.81 -2.35 -11.89
CA LEU A 110 2.38 -0.98 -12.19
C LEU A 110 3.17 -0.32 -13.33
N CYS A 111 4.14 -1.03 -13.93
CA CYS A 111 5.03 -0.51 -14.97
C CYS A 111 5.63 0.86 -14.58
N ILE A 112 6.29 0.92 -13.41
CA ILE A 112 6.91 2.14 -12.90
C ILE A 112 8.33 2.23 -13.44
N ASP A 113 8.58 3.26 -14.25
CA ASP A 113 9.89 3.49 -14.87
C ASP A 113 10.91 4.10 -13.90
N LYS A 114 12.20 4.00 -14.23
CA LYS A 114 13.30 4.57 -13.43
C LYS A 114 13.14 6.08 -13.20
N ALA A 115 12.63 6.81 -14.19
CA ALA A 115 12.38 8.25 -14.08
C ALA A 115 11.35 8.59 -12.98
N GLN A 116 10.35 7.74 -12.78
CA GLN A 116 9.32 7.93 -11.76
C GLN A 116 9.82 7.59 -10.35
N LYS A 117 10.82 6.70 -10.24
CA LYS A 117 11.49 6.38 -8.97
C LYS A 117 12.42 7.50 -8.49
N GLN A 118 13.02 8.26 -9.41
CA GLN A 118 13.94 9.35 -9.09
C GLN A 118 13.23 10.60 -8.52
N LEU A 119 11.95 10.78 -8.83
CA LEU A 119 11.15 11.93 -8.36
C LEU A 119 10.87 11.92 -6.83
N VAL A 120 11.20 10.82 -6.14
CA VAL A 120 10.96 10.65 -4.70
C VAL A 120 12.24 10.24 -3.96
N GLN A 121 13.42 10.40 -4.58
CA GLN A 121 14.68 10.25 -3.86
C GLN A 121 14.87 11.47 -2.96
N PHE A 122 14.78 11.22 -1.65
CA PHE A 122 15.19 12.14 -0.59
C PHE A 122 16.67 11.93 -0.27
#